data_AF-A0A958JX66-F1
#
_entry.id   AF-A0A958JX66-F1
#
_cell.length_a   1.000
_cell.length_b   1.000
_cell.length_c   1.000
_cell.angle_alpha   90.00
_cell.angle_beta   90.00
_cell.angle_gamma   90.00
#
_symmetry.space_group_name_H-M   'P 1'
#
loop_
_entity.id
_entity.type
_entity.pdbx_description
1 polymer ?
#
loop_
_entity_poly.entity_id
_entity_poly.type
_entity_poly.pdbx_seq_one_letter_code
_entity_poly.pdbx_strand_id
1 'polypeptide(L)'
;IGGLPRGRIVEIYGPEASGKTTLTLHAIAEVQKQGGVAAFIDAEHALDVQYAKRLGVDTSKLLVSQPDCGEQALEICEALILSDSVDLVIIDSVAALTPRAEIDGEMGDQQVGLHARLMSKALRKLTALTSKSKTTILFINQIRMKIGVMFGSPETTTGGNALKFYSSVRLDIRRTGSIKDNTEVTGNRTRVKVVKNKVAPPFRQAEFDIIFNEGISQAGEIVDIGVDKGIVDKAGAWYSYKGERLGQGREGAKVFLKENPEVAKEIRKLILSTLGIGAEEEESTPIEESAPLKLATADDTAKNSEDSQSKGPIKKKAANE
;
A
#
# COMPACT_ATOMS: atom_id res chain seq x y z
N ILE A 1 -2.44 4.02 -8.01
CA ILE A 1 -2.08 2.78 -7.28
C ILE A 1 -2.78 2.80 -5.93
N GLY A 2 -3.71 1.86 -5.69
CA GLY A 2 -4.58 1.84 -4.48
C GLY A 2 -4.30 0.71 -3.49
N GLY A 3 -3.13 0.07 -3.56
CA GLY A 3 -2.78 -1.08 -2.73
C GLY A 3 -1.28 -1.39 -2.74
N LEU A 4 -0.92 -2.61 -2.33
CA LEU A 4 0.47 -3.06 -2.35
C LEU A 4 0.98 -3.21 -3.80
N PRO A 5 2.17 -2.69 -4.13
CA PRO A 5 2.66 -2.70 -5.51
C PRO A 5 3.14 -4.09 -5.94
N ARG A 6 2.64 -4.57 -7.08
CA ARG A 6 3.12 -5.79 -7.74
C ARG A 6 4.60 -5.69 -8.10
N GLY A 7 5.30 -6.81 -8.03
CA GLY A 7 6.71 -6.91 -8.41
C GLY A 7 7.64 -6.06 -7.56
N ARG A 8 7.30 -5.84 -6.29
CA ARG A 8 8.12 -5.09 -5.34
C ARG A 8 8.25 -5.83 -4.00
N ILE A 9 9.28 -5.43 -3.26
CA ILE A 9 9.49 -5.82 -1.86
C ILE A 9 8.78 -4.81 -0.96
N VAL A 10 8.06 -5.30 0.03
CA VAL A 10 7.36 -4.52 1.05
C VAL A 10 7.74 -5.06 2.44
N GLU A 11 7.93 -4.17 3.40
CA GLU A 11 8.17 -4.53 4.79
C GLU A 11 7.01 -4.04 5.66
N ILE A 12 6.45 -4.93 6.47
CA ILE A 12 5.49 -4.62 7.53
C ILE A 12 6.19 -4.87 8.85
N TYR A 13 6.31 -3.85 9.68
CA TYR A 13 6.96 -3.97 10.98
C TYR A 13 6.16 -3.27 12.07
N GLY A 14 6.34 -3.71 13.30
CA GLY A 14 5.57 -3.22 14.43
C GLY A 14 5.76 -4.04 15.70
N PRO A 15 5.24 -3.57 16.84
CA PRO A 15 5.25 -4.33 18.09
C PRO A 15 4.58 -5.69 17.96
N GLU A 16 4.81 -6.57 18.94
CA GLU A 16 4.04 -7.80 19.07
C GLU A 16 2.53 -7.50 19.19
N ALA A 17 1.70 -8.43 18.71
CA ALA A 17 0.24 -8.32 18.71
C ALA A 17 -0.32 -7.04 18.02
N SER A 18 0.46 -6.36 17.18
CA SER A 18 0.00 -5.16 16.45
C SER A 18 -0.87 -5.47 15.23
N GLY A 19 -1.00 -6.74 14.84
CA GLY A 19 -1.79 -7.16 13.68
C GLY A 19 -1.00 -7.37 12.39
N LYS A 20 0.34 -7.51 12.45
CA LYS A 20 1.20 -7.75 11.29
C LYS A 20 0.74 -8.96 10.46
N THR A 21 0.65 -10.12 11.09
CA THR A 21 0.22 -11.38 10.46
C THR A 21 -1.23 -11.31 10.00
N THR A 22 -2.13 -10.69 10.77
CA THR A 22 -3.52 -10.44 10.33
C THR A 22 -3.56 -9.62 9.04
N LEU A 23 -2.79 -8.54 8.94
CA LEU A 23 -2.74 -7.71 7.73
C LEU A 23 -2.20 -8.50 6.52
N THR A 24 -1.20 -9.35 6.71
CA THR A 24 -0.69 -10.20 5.61
C THR A 24 -1.66 -11.30 5.20
N LEU A 25 -2.40 -11.88 6.14
CA LEU A 25 -3.43 -12.87 5.82
C LEU A 25 -4.58 -12.24 5.02
N HIS A 26 -4.98 -11.00 5.31
CA HIS A 26 -5.91 -10.26 4.45
C HIS A 26 -5.33 -9.99 3.05
N ALA A 27 -4.03 -9.69 2.94
CA ALA A 27 -3.38 -9.53 1.64
C ALA A 27 -3.41 -10.84 0.84
N ILE A 28 -3.18 -11.98 1.50
CA ILE A 28 -3.32 -13.31 0.88
C ILE A 28 -4.75 -13.55 0.40
N ALA A 29 -5.74 -13.35 1.27
CA ALA A 29 -7.15 -13.57 0.93
C ALA A 29 -7.57 -12.72 -0.29
N GLU A 30 -7.14 -11.46 -0.36
CA GLU A 30 -7.44 -10.57 -1.49
C GLU A 30 -6.75 -11.01 -2.79
N VAL A 31 -5.50 -11.49 -2.72
CA VAL A 31 -4.80 -12.06 -3.89
C VAL A 31 -5.51 -13.32 -4.39
N GLN A 32 -5.87 -14.24 -3.51
CA GLN A 32 -6.57 -15.48 -3.87
C GLN A 32 -7.95 -15.19 -4.45
N LYS A 33 -8.67 -14.20 -3.92
CA LYS A 33 -9.96 -13.75 -4.45
C LYS A 33 -9.86 -13.25 -5.89
N GLN A 34 -8.72 -12.66 -6.25
CA GLN A 34 -8.40 -12.22 -7.62
C GLN A 34 -7.88 -13.36 -8.50
N GLY A 35 -7.92 -14.62 -8.02
CA GLY A 35 -7.43 -15.80 -8.74
C GLY A 35 -5.91 -15.99 -8.67
N GLY A 36 -5.19 -15.17 -7.90
CA GLY A 36 -3.75 -15.26 -7.75
C GLY A 36 -3.31 -16.34 -6.75
N VAL A 37 -2.03 -16.66 -6.79
CA VAL A 37 -1.41 -17.66 -5.92
C VAL A 37 -0.56 -16.98 -4.85
N ALA A 38 -0.69 -17.45 -3.61
CA ALA A 38 0.08 -16.94 -2.49
C ALA A 38 0.92 -18.06 -1.85
N ALA A 39 2.09 -17.68 -1.34
CA ALA A 39 2.93 -18.52 -0.51
C ALA A 39 3.22 -17.85 0.84
N PHE A 40 3.32 -18.66 1.88
CA PHE A 40 3.63 -18.25 3.25
C PHE A 40 4.83 -19.06 3.75
N ILE A 41 5.94 -18.37 3.97
CA ILE A 41 7.16 -18.93 4.56
C ILE A 41 7.12 -18.60 6.06
N ASP A 42 6.69 -19.58 6.85
CA ASP A 42 6.49 -19.49 8.29
C ASP A 42 7.79 -19.88 9.00
N ALA A 43 8.70 -18.93 9.13
CA ALA A 43 9.94 -19.08 9.90
C ALA A 43 9.70 -18.96 11.42
N GLU A 44 8.60 -18.32 11.87
CA GLU A 44 8.22 -18.26 13.29
C GLU A 44 7.49 -19.52 13.79
N HIS A 45 7.10 -20.42 12.89
CA HIS A 45 6.35 -21.65 13.19
C HIS A 45 5.03 -21.36 13.95
N ALA A 46 4.39 -20.24 13.62
CA ALA A 46 3.29 -19.67 14.38
C ALA A 46 2.00 -19.44 13.58
N LEU A 47 1.94 -19.92 12.32
CA LEU A 47 0.77 -19.74 11.48
C LEU A 47 -0.43 -20.57 11.99
N ASP A 48 -1.49 -19.89 12.44
CA ASP A 48 -2.78 -20.51 12.73
C ASP A 48 -3.62 -20.64 11.45
N VAL A 49 -3.70 -21.87 10.93
CA VAL A 49 -4.48 -22.23 9.73
C VAL A 49 -5.98 -21.98 9.91
N GLN A 50 -6.53 -22.22 11.11
CA GLN A 50 -7.96 -22.00 11.37
C GLN A 50 -8.28 -20.51 11.39
N TYR A 51 -7.41 -19.70 11.98
CA TYR A 51 -7.54 -18.25 11.93
C TYR A 51 -7.41 -17.72 10.49
N ALA A 52 -6.41 -18.17 9.72
CA ALA A 52 -6.26 -17.81 8.31
C ALA A 52 -7.54 -18.10 7.49
N LYS A 53 -8.12 -19.30 7.67
CA LYS A 53 -9.37 -19.69 7.00
C LYS A 53 -10.53 -18.76 7.35
N ARG A 54 -10.65 -18.34 8.62
CA ARG A 54 -11.68 -17.37 9.04
C ARG A 54 -11.50 -16.00 8.39
N LEU A 55 -10.26 -15.59 8.11
CA LEU A 55 -9.95 -14.35 7.40
C LEU A 55 -10.19 -14.43 5.88
N GLY A 56 -10.69 -15.56 5.37
CA GLY A 56 -10.99 -15.76 3.96
C GLY A 56 -9.83 -16.30 3.13
N VAL A 57 -8.75 -16.77 3.78
CA VAL A 57 -7.66 -17.47 3.08
C VAL A 57 -8.13 -18.86 2.66
N ASP A 58 -7.98 -19.18 1.37
CA ASP A 58 -8.10 -20.55 0.86
C ASP A 58 -6.84 -21.33 1.25
N THR A 59 -6.88 -21.92 2.44
CA THR A 59 -5.76 -22.68 3.01
C THR A 59 -5.44 -23.96 2.22
N SER A 60 -6.35 -24.43 1.36
CA SER A 60 -6.09 -25.59 0.50
C SER A 60 -5.17 -25.27 -0.68
N LYS A 61 -5.11 -23.99 -1.06
CA LYS A 61 -4.27 -23.48 -2.16
C LYS A 61 -3.10 -22.62 -1.68
N LEU A 62 -3.02 -22.34 -0.38
CA LEU A 62 -1.91 -21.59 0.19
C LEU A 62 -0.66 -22.49 0.21
N LEU A 63 0.41 -22.07 -0.47
CA LEU A 63 1.69 -22.76 -0.37
C LEU A 63 2.33 -22.40 0.97
N VAL A 64 2.49 -23.36 1.88
CA VAL A 64 3.11 -23.13 3.19
C VAL A 64 4.45 -23.85 3.24
N SER A 65 5.48 -23.17 3.75
CA SER A 65 6.78 -23.75 4.01
C SER A 65 7.30 -23.33 5.38
N GLN A 66 7.85 -24.28 6.12
CA GLN A 66 8.51 -24.08 7.41
C GLN A 66 10.00 -24.42 7.23
N PRO A 67 10.85 -23.40 7.03
CA PRO A 67 12.27 -23.61 6.79
C PRO A 67 13.04 -23.80 8.11
N ASP A 68 14.11 -24.59 8.06
CA ASP A 68 15.00 -24.85 9.20
C ASP A 68 16.01 -23.70 9.42
N CYS A 69 16.31 -22.88 8.40
CA CYS A 69 17.18 -21.72 8.53
C CYS A 69 16.84 -20.58 7.56
N GLY A 70 17.45 -19.41 7.78
CA GLY A 70 17.26 -18.21 6.97
C GLY A 70 17.69 -18.38 5.51
N GLU A 71 18.79 -19.08 5.23
CA GLU A 71 19.21 -19.38 3.85
C GLU A 71 18.14 -20.17 3.10
N GLN A 72 17.66 -21.26 3.70
CA GLN A 72 16.64 -22.13 3.11
C GLN A 72 15.34 -21.37 2.86
N ALA A 73 14.90 -20.54 3.81
CA ALA A 73 13.73 -19.69 3.65
C ALA A 73 13.84 -18.78 2.41
N LEU A 74 15.01 -18.14 2.23
CA LEU A 74 15.25 -17.20 1.13
C LEU A 74 15.45 -17.94 -0.21
N GLU A 75 16.01 -19.15 -0.20
CA GLU A 75 16.12 -20.02 -1.37
C GLU A 75 14.75 -20.54 -1.84
N ILE A 76 13.87 -20.92 -0.90
CA ILE A 76 12.48 -21.28 -1.20
C ILE A 76 11.74 -20.09 -1.80
N CYS A 77 11.87 -18.91 -1.20
CA CYS A 77 11.30 -17.67 -1.76
C CYS A 77 11.79 -17.44 -3.19
N GLU A 78 13.08 -17.61 -3.45
CA GLU A 78 13.65 -17.46 -4.78
C GLU A 78 13.08 -18.46 -5.79
N ALA A 79 13.01 -19.75 -5.41
CA ALA A 79 12.49 -20.81 -6.27
C ALA A 79 11.02 -20.56 -6.66
N LEU A 80 10.19 -20.12 -5.70
CA LEU A 80 8.79 -19.78 -5.93
C LEU A 80 8.60 -18.57 -6.86
N ILE A 81 9.53 -17.62 -6.85
CA ILE A 81 9.50 -16.47 -7.76
C ILE A 81 9.96 -16.89 -9.16
N LEU A 82 10.96 -17.76 -9.25
CA LEU A 82 11.49 -18.27 -10.52
C LEU A 82 10.52 -19.20 -11.25
N SER A 83 9.61 -19.87 -10.53
CA SER A 83 8.55 -20.67 -11.16
C SER A 83 7.47 -19.83 -11.84
N ASP A 84 7.46 -18.51 -11.64
CA ASP A 84 6.48 -17.55 -12.18
C ASP A 84 5.02 -17.94 -11.86
N SER A 85 4.84 -18.69 -10.77
CA SER A 85 3.56 -19.30 -10.39
C SER A 85 2.96 -18.71 -9.12
N VAL A 86 3.57 -17.64 -8.57
CA VAL A 86 3.19 -17.03 -7.30
C VAL A 86 3.12 -15.51 -7.46
N ASP A 87 2.00 -14.92 -7.06
CA ASP A 87 1.75 -13.47 -7.09
C ASP A 87 2.20 -12.77 -5.81
N LEU A 88 2.15 -13.48 -4.68
CA LEU A 88 2.47 -12.95 -3.35
C LEU A 88 3.23 -13.97 -2.50
N VAL A 89 4.39 -13.58 -1.98
CA VAL A 89 5.15 -14.37 -1.00
C VAL A 89 5.21 -13.59 0.32
N ILE A 90 4.75 -14.21 1.41
CA ILE A 90 4.92 -13.71 2.78
C ILE A 90 6.11 -14.42 3.42
N ILE A 91 6.95 -13.67 4.14
CA ILE A 91 8.00 -14.21 5.00
C ILE A 91 7.73 -13.73 6.42
N ASP A 92 7.30 -14.67 7.30
CA ASP A 92 6.99 -14.42 8.71
C ASP A 92 7.96 -15.20 9.61
N SER A 93 9.01 -14.59 10.16
CA SER A 93 9.41 -13.19 10.05
C SER A 93 10.91 -13.06 9.80
N VAL A 94 11.35 -11.86 9.43
CA VAL A 94 12.78 -11.54 9.26
C VAL A 94 13.57 -11.86 10.52
N ALA A 95 13.00 -11.67 11.71
CA ALA A 95 13.69 -11.94 12.96
C ALA A 95 14.02 -13.44 13.14
N ALA A 96 13.24 -14.33 12.52
CA ALA A 96 13.43 -15.77 12.55
C ALA A 96 14.27 -16.33 11.39
N LEU A 97 14.78 -15.47 10.48
CA LEU A 97 15.69 -15.88 9.41
C LEU A 97 17.12 -16.09 9.93
N THR A 98 17.27 -16.98 10.90
CA THR A 98 18.54 -17.28 11.56
C THR A 98 19.46 -18.03 10.60
N PRO A 99 20.67 -17.51 10.33
CA PRO A 99 21.64 -18.19 9.48
C PRO A 99 22.00 -19.59 9.99
N ARG A 100 22.26 -20.55 9.10
CA ARG A 100 22.62 -21.93 9.46
C ARG A 100 23.78 -22.00 10.45
N ALA A 101 24.83 -21.21 10.23
CA ALA A 101 26.00 -21.20 11.12
C ALA A 101 25.68 -20.69 12.53
N GLU A 102 24.64 -19.87 12.69
CA GLU A 102 24.19 -19.39 14.02
C GLU A 102 23.36 -20.47 14.74
N ILE A 103 22.63 -21.29 13.98
CA ILE A 103 21.87 -22.43 14.52
C ILE A 103 22.79 -23.57 14.96
N ASP A 104 23.81 -23.87 14.14
CA ASP A 104 24.74 -24.98 14.39
C ASP A 104 25.87 -24.60 15.37
N GLY A 105 26.05 -23.30 15.64
CA GLY A 105 27.06 -22.77 16.54
C GLY A 105 26.71 -22.87 18.03
N GLU A 106 27.69 -22.63 18.89
CA GLU A 106 27.45 -22.57 20.33
C GLU A 106 26.86 -21.20 20.74
N MET A 107 26.09 -21.15 21.83
CA MET A 107 25.48 -19.91 22.32
C MET A 107 26.48 -18.77 22.61
N GLY A 108 27.76 -19.13 22.86
CA GLY A 108 28.83 -18.17 23.13
C GLY A 108 29.54 -17.64 21.88
N ASP A 109 29.26 -18.17 20.70
CA ASP A 109 29.96 -17.82 19.48
C ASP A 109 29.63 -16.40 19.01
N GLN A 110 30.67 -15.60 18.79
CA GLN A 110 30.50 -14.26 18.25
C GLN A 110 30.33 -14.30 16.73
N GLN A 111 29.08 -14.29 16.26
CA GLN A 111 28.77 -14.25 14.84
C GLN A 111 28.25 -12.86 14.42
N VAL A 112 29.16 -11.88 14.42
CA VAL A 112 28.78 -10.48 14.20
C VAL A 112 28.31 -10.25 12.75
N GLY A 113 27.04 -9.87 12.61
CA GLY A 113 26.48 -9.35 11.35
C GLY A 113 26.16 -10.41 10.29
N LEU A 114 26.16 -11.70 10.64
CA LEU A 114 25.85 -12.78 9.70
C LEU A 114 24.45 -12.63 9.10
N HIS A 115 23.45 -12.38 9.94
CA HIS A 115 22.08 -12.11 9.53
C HIS A 115 21.98 -10.92 8.54
N ALA A 116 22.64 -9.80 8.82
CA ALA A 116 22.62 -8.63 7.95
C ALA A 116 23.27 -8.89 6.58
N ARG A 117 24.32 -9.72 6.54
CA ARG A 117 24.99 -10.14 5.29
C ARG A 117 24.11 -11.06 4.47
N LEU A 118 23.45 -12.03 5.11
CA LEU A 118 22.47 -12.93 4.48
C LEU A 118 21.37 -12.12 3.79
N MET A 119 20.72 -11.23 4.53
CA MET A 119 19.66 -10.37 4.00
C MET A 119 20.15 -9.48 2.84
N SER A 120 21.33 -8.89 2.97
CA SER A 120 21.91 -8.05 1.90
C SER A 120 22.16 -8.82 0.61
N LYS A 121 22.65 -10.07 0.71
CA LYS A 121 22.90 -10.94 -0.45
C LYS A 121 21.58 -11.37 -1.11
N ALA A 122 20.62 -11.83 -0.31
CA ALA A 122 19.34 -12.31 -0.80
C ALA A 122 18.52 -11.19 -1.44
N LEU A 123 18.35 -10.04 -0.78
CA LEU A 123 17.56 -8.92 -1.29
C LEU A 123 18.10 -8.36 -2.61
N ARG A 124 19.42 -8.38 -2.82
CA ARG A 124 20.04 -7.98 -4.10
C ARG A 124 19.55 -8.86 -5.24
N LYS A 125 19.42 -10.17 -5.02
CA LYS A 125 18.95 -11.14 -6.00
C LYS A 125 17.43 -11.04 -6.18
N LEU A 126 16.68 -11.10 -5.07
CA LEU A 126 15.22 -11.08 -5.05
C LEU A 126 14.65 -9.82 -5.70
N THR A 127 15.26 -8.65 -5.50
CA THR A 127 14.76 -7.39 -6.10
C THR A 127 14.66 -7.46 -7.63
N ALA A 128 15.66 -8.06 -8.28
CA ALA A 128 15.65 -8.20 -9.74
C ALA A 128 14.62 -9.24 -10.21
N LEU A 129 14.48 -10.35 -9.46
CA LEU A 129 13.54 -11.42 -9.79
C LEU A 129 12.09 -10.97 -9.64
N THR A 130 11.74 -10.40 -8.49
CA THR A 130 10.40 -9.92 -8.19
C THR A 130 9.92 -8.85 -9.18
N SER A 131 10.82 -7.97 -9.65
CA SER A 131 10.46 -6.97 -10.67
C SER A 131 10.11 -7.60 -12.02
N LYS A 132 10.70 -8.75 -12.36
CA LYS A 132 10.47 -9.47 -13.62
C LYS A 132 9.19 -10.32 -13.55
N SER A 133 9.04 -11.14 -12.51
CA SER A 133 7.88 -12.04 -12.33
C SER A 133 6.60 -11.32 -11.89
N LYS A 134 6.70 -10.04 -11.48
CA LYS A 134 5.61 -9.28 -10.85
C LYS A 134 5.13 -9.86 -9.50
N THR A 135 5.82 -10.86 -8.95
CA THR A 135 5.58 -11.38 -7.60
C THR A 135 5.91 -10.34 -6.54
N THR A 136 4.98 -10.06 -5.63
CA THR A 136 5.20 -9.19 -4.47
C THR A 136 5.80 -10.00 -3.33
N ILE A 137 6.82 -9.47 -2.64
CA ILE A 137 7.34 -10.09 -1.42
C ILE A 137 6.99 -9.19 -0.24
N LEU A 138 6.32 -9.75 0.77
CA LEU A 138 6.03 -9.11 2.04
C LEU A 138 6.88 -9.73 3.15
N PHE A 139 7.78 -8.93 3.71
CA PHE A 139 8.51 -9.30 4.92
C PHE A 139 7.77 -8.77 6.15
N ILE A 140 7.46 -9.67 7.09
CA ILE A 140 7.06 -9.30 8.44
C ILE A 140 8.34 -9.10 9.26
N ASN A 141 8.38 -8.04 10.06
CA ASN A 141 9.52 -7.75 10.91
C ASN A 141 9.09 -7.26 12.29
N GLN A 142 9.97 -7.44 13.26
CA GLN A 142 9.76 -7.02 14.63
C GLN A 142 10.56 -5.75 14.93
N ILE A 143 10.11 -5.00 15.92
CA ILE A 143 10.86 -3.86 16.46
C ILE A 143 11.86 -4.38 17.50
N ARG A 144 13.06 -3.81 17.49
CA ARG A 144 14.10 -3.94 18.52
C ARG A 144 14.55 -2.55 18.95
N MET A 145 15.15 -2.45 20.12
CA MET A 145 15.75 -1.19 20.59
C MET A 145 17.26 -1.21 20.35
N LYS A 146 17.78 -0.13 19.77
CA LYS A 146 19.23 0.07 19.65
C LYS A 146 19.77 0.66 20.95
N ILE A 147 20.61 -0.10 21.63
CA ILE A 147 21.28 0.34 22.87
C ILE A 147 22.22 1.51 22.54
N GLY A 148 22.26 2.52 23.41
CA GLY A 148 23.21 3.64 23.32
C GLY A 148 22.77 4.83 22.46
N VAL A 149 21.53 4.87 21.98
CA VAL A 149 20.97 6.05 21.28
C VAL A 149 20.50 7.09 22.31
N MET A 150 21.19 8.22 22.39
CA MET A 150 20.84 9.33 23.29
C MET A 150 19.90 10.37 22.65
N PHE A 151 19.81 10.41 21.31
CA PHE A 151 18.97 11.35 20.56
C PHE A 151 18.25 10.64 19.40
N GLY A 152 16.97 10.97 19.21
CA GLY A 152 16.11 10.36 18.17
C GLY A 152 15.39 9.10 18.65
N SER A 153 14.72 8.39 17.73
CA SER A 153 14.03 7.14 18.07
C SER A 153 15.04 5.99 18.24
N PRO A 154 15.00 5.24 19.36
CA PRO A 154 15.84 4.07 19.55
C PRO A 154 15.33 2.84 18.79
N GLU A 155 14.16 2.90 18.16
CA GLU A 155 13.56 1.76 17.47
C GLU A 155 14.32 1.41 16.17
N THR A 156 14.61 0.13 15.99
CA THR A 156 15.15 -0.45 14.76
C THR A 156 14.43 -1.74 14.41
N THR A 157 14.64 -2.23 13.20
CA THR A 157 14.13 -3.53 12.74
C THR A 157 15.27 -4.54 12.59
N THR A 158 14.96 -5.82 12.64
CA THR A 158 15.93 -6.93 12.49
C THR A 158 16.36 -7.09 11.02
N GLY A 159 17.47 -7.80 10.78
CA GLY A 159 17.97 -8.06 9.42
C GLY A 159 18.90 -6.97 8.85
N GLY A 160 19.38 -6.06 9.69
CA GLY A 160 20.25 -4.95 9.29
C GLY A 160 19.52 -3.87 8.50
N ASN A 161 20.24 -3.10 7.67
CA ASN A 161 19.68 -1.97 6.95
C ASN A 161 19.19 -2.30 5.52
N ALA A 162 19.56 -3.46 4.97
CA ALA A 162 19.29 -3.80 3.57
C ALA A 162 17.78 -3.75 3.26
N LEU A 163 16.95 -4.39 4.08
CA LEU A 163 15.50 -4.41 3.86
C LEU A 163 14.89 -3.00 3.85
N LYS A 164 15.39 -2.09 4.68
CA LYS A 164 14.96 -0.69 4.69
C LYS A 164 15.20 -0.01 3.36
N PHE A 165 16.29 -0.31 2.66
CA PHE A 165 16.64 0.29 1.37
C PHE A 165 15.94 -0.37 0.18
N TYR A 166 15.89 -1.71 0.17
CA TYR A 166 15.29 -2.49 -0.91
C TYR A 166 13.77 -2.43 -0.93
N SER A 167 13.12 -2.33 0.23
CA SER A 167 11.65 -2.19 0.30
C SER A 167 11.17 -0.95 -0.46
N SER A 168 10.18 -1.12 -1.32
CA SER A 168 9.51 -0.03 -2.02
C SER A 168 8.47 0.64 -1.12
N VAL A 169 7.80 -0.14 -0.29
CA VAL A 169 6.86 0.34 0.72
C VAL A 169 7.27 -0.21 2.08
N ARG A 170 7.19 0.63 3.11
CA ARG A 170 7.39 0.20 4.51
C ARG A 170 6.19 0.67 5.33
N LEU A 171 5.61 -0.25 6.09
CA LEU A 171 4.41 -0.05 6.89
C LEU A 171 4.77 -0.24 8.38
N ASP A 172 4.57 0.81 9.18
CA ASP A 172 4.67 0.76 10.64
C ASP A 172 3.26 0.57 11.20
N ILE A 173 2.98 -0.65 11.71
CA ILE A 173 1.66 -1.04 12.23
C ILE A 173 1.70 -1.10 13.76
N ARG A 174 0.75 -0.42 14.41
CA ARG A 174 0.65 -0.32 15.87
C ARG A 174 -0.79 -0.46 16.35
N ARG A 175 -0.95 -1.14 17.48
CA ARG A 175 -2.18 -1.07 18.28
C ARG A 175 -2.24 0.31 18.96
N THR A 176 -3.31 1.05 18.72
CA THR A 176 -3.55 2.37 19.34
C THR A 176 -4.53 2.29 20.51
N GLY A 177 -5.37 1.26 20.57
CA GLY A 177 -6.33 1.06 21.65
C GLY A 177 -7.00 -0.30 21.61
N SER A 178 -7.80 -0.59 22.63
CA SER A 178 -8.60 -1.81 22.73
C SER A 178 -10.07 -1.47 22.45
N ILE A 179 -10.73 -2.34 21.69
CA ILE A 179 -12.16 -2.31 21.45
C ILE A 179 -12.79 -3.23 22.49
N LYS A 180 -13.79 -2.73 23.20
CA LYS A 180 -14.46 -3.47 24.28
C LYS A 180 -15.94 -3.58 23.99
N ASP A 181 -16.48 -4.75 24.25
CA ASP A 181 -17.92 -4.96 24.41
C ASP A 181 -18.18 -5.20 25.90
N ASN A 182 -18.87 -4.26 26.53
CA ASN A 182 -19.01 -4.18 27.99
C ASN A 182 -17.64 -4.22 28.69
N THR A 183 -17.28 -5.36 29.29
CA THR A 183 -16.02 -5.59 30.01
C THR A 183 -14.99 -6.39 29.21
N GLU A 184 -15.41 -7.08 28.15
CA GLU A 184 -14.56 -7.98 27.38
C GLU A 184 -13.87 -7.23 26.23
N VAL A 185 -12.58 -7.52 26.02
CA VAL A 185 -11.83 -6.95 24.89
C VAL A 185 -12.09 -7.80 23.65
N THR A 186 -12.83 -7.26 22.69
CA THR A 186 -13.27 -7.96 21.47
C THR A 186 -12.41 -7.62 20.24
N GLY A 187 -11.51 -6.64 20.36
CA GLY A 187 -10.60 -6.29 19.27
C GLY A 187 -9.62 -5.18 19.61
N ASN A 188 -8.89 -4.75 18.59
CA ASN A 188 -7.85 -3.74 18.68
C ASN A 188 -8.09 -2.62 17.65
N ARG A 189 -8.06 -1.37 18.10
CA ARG A 189 -7.90 -0.22 17.20
C ARG A 189 -6.45 -0.20 16.74
N THR A 190 -6.25 -0.17 15.43
CA THR A 190 -4.94 -0.33 14.80
C THR A 190 -4.68 0.85 13.88
N ARG A 191 -3.43 1.34 13.87
CA ARG A 191 -2.95 2.37 12.97
C ARG A 191 -1.79 1.82 12.16
N VAL A 192 -1.82 2.04 10.85
CA VAL A 192 -0.71 1.74 9.94
C VAL A 192 -0.21 3.04 9.33
N LYS A 193 1.07 3.35 9.51
CA LYS A 193 1.74 4.49 8.89
C LYS A 193 2.63 4.03 7.75
N VAL A 194 2.48 4.66 6.59
CA VAL A 194 3.36 4.42 5.44
C VAL A 194 4.66 5.22 5.63
N VAL A 195 5.66 4.62 6.27
CA VAL A 195 6.93 5.31 6.59
C VAL A 195 7.88 5.43 5.41
N LYS A 196 7.67 4.62 4.36
CA LYS A 196 8.39 4.70 3.09
C LYS A 196 7.44 4.33 1.96
N ASN A 197 7.50 5.09 0.87
CA ASN A 197 6.74 4.80 -0.33
C ASN A 197 7.52 5.27 -1.56
N LYS A 198 7.80 4.35 -2.50
CA LYS A 198 8.47 4.64 -3.79
C LYS A 198 7.49 4.72 -4.97
N VAL A 199 6.19 4.49 -4.75
CA VAL A 199 5.18 4.41 -5.82
C VAL A 199 4.07 5.46 -5.69
N ALA A 200 3.98 6.14 -4.55
CA ALA A 200 3.07 7.25 -4.28
C ALA A 200 3.62 8.10 -3.12
N PRO A 201 3.02 9.26 -2.79
CA PRO A 201 3.47 10.07 -1.66
C PRO A 201 3.51 9.28 -0.33
N PRO A 202 4.61 9.35 0.44
CA PRO A 202 4.74 8.68 1.74
C PRO A 202 4.02 9.42 2.87
N PHE A 203 4.10 8.87 4.09
CA PHE A 203 3.66 9.45 5.37
C PHE A 203 2.16 9.58 5.61
N ARG A 204 1.34 9.05 4.70
CA ARG A 204 -0.07 8.80 4.97
C ARG A 204 -0.23 7.71 6.03
N GLN A 205 -1.35 7.73 6.73
CA GLN A 205 -1.72 6.74 7.73
C GLN A 205 -3.15 6.25 7.48
N ALA A 206 -3.42 5.02 7.88
CA ALA A 206 -4.74 4.43 7.91
C ALA A 206 -5.04 3.96 9.34
N GLU A 207 -6.29 4.11 9.77
CA GLU A 207 -6.78 3.59 11.04
C GLU A 207 -7.96 2.67 10.79
N PHE A 208 -7.95 1.51 11.42
CA PHE A 208 -8.99 0.50 11.27
C PHE A 208 -9.07 -0.37 12.52
N ASP A 209 -10.15 -1.14 12.60
CA ASP A 209 -10.38 -2.08 13.69
C ASP A 209 -9.96 -3.48 13.25
N ILE A 210 -9.23 -4.18 14.10
CA ILE A 210 -9.00 -5.62 14.00
C ILE A 210 -9.86 -6.29 15.08
N ILE A 211 -10.93 -6.95 14.67
CA ILE A 211 -11.82 -7.70 15.56
C ILE A 211 -11.29 -9.13 15.68
N PHE A 212 -11.24 -9.66 16.90
CA PHE A 212 -10.77 -11.01 17.13
C PHE A 212 -11.67 -12.03 16.42
N ASN A 213 -11.06 -13.03 15.78
CA ASN A 213 -11.73 -14.05 14.96
C ASN A 213 -12.50 -13.56 13.72
N GLU A 214 -12.53 -12.25 13.43
CA GLU A 214 -13.17 -11.68 12.22
C GLU A 214 -12.14 -10.97 11.31
N GLY A 215 -11.09 -10.38 11.88
CA GLY A 215 -10.07 -9.64 11.13
C GLY A 215 -10.36 -8.15 11.01
N ILE A 216 -9.90 -7.54 9.91
CA ILE A 216 -10.08 -6.11 9.63
C ILE A 216 -11.56 -5.83 9.31
N SER A 217 -12.16 -4.92 10.08
CA SER A 217 -13.58 -4.60 9.96
C SER A 217 -13.88 -3.66 8.80
N GLN A 218 -14.22 -4.22 7.63
CA GLN A 218 -14.59 -3.44 6.44
C GLN A 218 -15.78 -2.51 6.68
N ALA A 219 -16.81 -2.98 7.41
CA ALA A 219 -17.97 -2.14 7.73
C ALA A 219 -17.57 -0.92 8.58
N GLY A 220 -16.65 -1.10 9.53
CA GLY A 220 -16.12 0.00 10.33
C GLY A 220 -15.35 1.02 9.50
N GLU A 221 -14.53 0.56 8.55
CA GLU A 221 -13.80 1.43 7.63
C GLU A 221 -14.74 2.22 6.70
N ILE A 222 -15.77 1.56 6.15
CA ILE A 222 -16.77 2.21 5.29
C ILE A 222 -17.49 3.33 6.04
N VAL A 223 -17.88 3.10 7.30
CA VAL A 223 -18.51 4.14 8.13
C VAL A 223 -17.53 5.27 8.40
N ASP A 224 -16.34 4.97 8.92
CA ASP A 224 -15.37 5.98 9.35
C ASP A 224 -14.94 6.87 8.17
N ILE A 225 -14.61 6.27 7.02
CA ILE A 225 -14.21 6.99 5.80
C ILE A 225 -15.41 7.67 5.14
N GLY A 226 -16.58 7.03 5.15
CA GLY A 226 -17.81 7.60 4.59
C GLY A 226 -18.19 8.91 5.29
N VAL A 227 -18.04 8.99 6.62
CA VAL A 227 -18.26 10.24 7.37
C VAL A 227 -17.17 11.26 7.07
N ASP A 228 -15.89 10.87 7.05
CA ASP A 228 -14.77 11.78 6.74
C ASP A 228 -14.90 12.41 5.34
N LYS A 229 -15.47 11.68 4.38
CA LYS A 229 -15.70 12.14 3.01
C LYS A 229 -17.07 12.78 2.77
N GLY A 230 -17.91 12.88 3.79
CA GLY A 230 -19.27 13.44 3.66
C GLY A 230 -20.21 12.61 2.77
N ILE A 231 -19.91 11.32 2.58
CA ILE A 231 -20.77 10.37 1.86
C ILE A 231 -21.85 9.82 2.81
N VAL A 232 -21.50 9.64 4.08
CA VAL A 232 -22.40 9.23 5.15
C VAL A 232 -22.62 10.43 6.08
N ASP A 233 -23.88 10.81 6.25
CA ASP A 233 -24.28 11.92 7.10
C ASP A 233 -24.28 11.49 8.57
N LYS A 234 -23.73 12.34 9.44
CA LYS A 234 -23.77 12.15 10.90
C LYS A 234 -24.50 13.30 11.58
N ALA A 235 -25.71 13.03 12.06
CA ALA A 235 -26.53 13.97 12.83
C ALA A 235 -26.58 13.55 14.30
N GLY A 236 -25.69 14.14 15.11
CA GLY A 236 -25.52 13.76 16.52
C GLY A 236 -25.04 12.31 16.63
N ALA A 237 -25.90 11.43 17.18
CA ALA A 237 -25.62 10.01 17.29
C ALA A 237 -26.12 9.18 16.10
N TRP A 238 -26.87 9.76 15.15
CA TRP A 238 -27.46 9.03 14.03
C TRP A 238 -26.59 9.10 12.79
N TYR A 239 -26.49 7.97 12.09
CA TYR A 239 -25.79 7.82 10.81
C TYR A 239 -26.82 7.57 9.71
N SER A 240 -26.69 8.27 8.58
CA SER A 240 -27.60 8.15 7.45
C SER A 240 -26.86 8.15 6.12
N TYR A 241 -27.43 7.48 5.12
CA TYR A 241 -26.94 7.48 3.73
C TYR A 241 -28.13 7.74 2.80
N LYS A 242 -28.04 8.77 1.94
CA LYS A 242 -29.11 9.15 0.99
C LYS A 242 -30.51 9.29 1.64
N GLY A 243 -30.56 9.75 2.88
CA GLY A 243 -31.80 9.91 3.65
C GLY A 243 -32.29 8.65 4.38
N GLU A 244 -31.71 7.48 4.10
CA GLU A 244 -31.97 6.24 4.85
C GLU A 244 -31.12 6.20 6.13
N ARG A 245 -31.71 5.76 7.24
CA ARG A 245 -30.99 5.65 8.52
C ARG A 245 -30.21 4.34 8.57
N LEU A 246 -28.88 4.45 8.64
CA LEU A 246 -27.98 3.31 8.85
C LEU A 246 -28.03 2.81 10.29
N GLY A 247 -28.28 3.69 11.26
CA GLY A 247 -28.42 3.29 12.66
C GLY A 247 -27.96 4.34 13.66
N GLN A 248 -28.17 4.05 14.93
CA GLN A 248 -27.69 4.86 16.04
C GLN A 248 -26.29 4.41 16.46
N GLY A 249 -25.35 5.35 16.49
CA GLY A 249 -23.96 5.12 16.80
C GLY A 249 -23.21 4.38 15.69
N ARG A 250 -21.89 4.32 15.84
CA ARG A 250 -20.99 3.65 14.91
C ARG A 250 -21.28 2.15 14.82
N GLU A 251 -21.55 1.50 15.95
CA GLU A 251 -21.84 0.06 15.99
C GLU A 251 -23.17 -0.28 15.33
N GLY A 252 -24.22 0.54 15.51
CA GLY A 252 -25.50 0.34 14.81
C GLY A 252 -25.34 0.42 13.29
N ALA A 253 -24.59 1.43 12.80
CA ALA A 253 -24.30 1.55 11.38
C ALA A 253 -23.48 0.36 10.83
N LYS A 254 -22.54 -0.18 11.60
CA LYS A 254 -21.77 -1.37 11.22
C LYS A 254 -22.66 -2.61 11.06
N VAL A 255 -23.58 -2.82 11.99
CA VAL A 255 -24.54 -3.94 11.94
C VAL A 255 -25.40 -3.84 10.68
N PHE A 256 -25.96 -2.66 10.41
CA PHE A 256 -26.76 -2.42 9.21
C PHE A 256 -25.99 -2.71 7.92
N LEU A 257 -24.74 -2.27 7.80
CA LEU A 257 -23.93 -2.54 6.60
C LEU A 257 -23.56 -4.02 6.44
N LYS A 258 -23.44 -4.77 7.55
CA LYS A 258 -23.25 -6.23 7.50
C LYS A 258 -24.52 -6.94 7.01
N GLU A 259 -25.69 -6.47 7.43
CA GLU A 259 -27.00 -7.01 7.02
C GLU A 259 -27.40 -6.60 5.60
N ASN A 260 -26.87 -5.47 5.09
CA ASN A 260 -27.17 -4.92 3.77
C ASN A 260 -25.89 -4.78 2.90
N PRO A 261 -25.32 -5.90 2.39
CA PRO A 261 -24.07 -5.88 1.63
C PRO A 261 -24.09 -5.02 0.37
N GLU A 262 -25.25 -4.88 -0.28
CA GLU A 262 -25.37 -4.07 -1.50
C GLU A 262 -25.16 -2.58 -1.22
N VAL A 263 -25.72 -2.06 -0.11
CA VAL A 263 -25.49 -0.69 0.34
C VAL A 263 -24.02 -0.49 0.73
N ALA A 264 -23.42 -1.47 1.42
CA ALA A 264 -22.00 -1.41 1.77
C ALA A 264 -21.09 -1.36 0.53
N LYS A 265 -21.37 -2.16 -0.50
CA LYS A 265 -20.64 -2.12 -1.78
C LYS A 265 -20.80 -0.78 -2.49
N GLU A 266 -22.02 -0.24 -2.49
CA GLU A 266 -22.31 1.06 -3.10
C GLU A 266 -21.49 2.17 -2.42
N ILE A 267 -21.60 2.33 -1.10
CA ILE A 267 -20.85 3.33 -0.35
C ILE A 267 -19.34 3.15 -0.56
N ARG A 268 -18.85 1.90 -0.53
CA ARG A 268 -17.44 1.60 -0.80
C ARG A 268 -17.01 2.05 -2.21
N LYS A 269 -17.85 1.83 -3.23
CA LYS A 269 -17.55 2.28 -4.61
C LYS A 269 -17.46 3.80 -4.68
N LEU A 270 -18.38 4.52 -4.04
CA LEU A 270 -18.30 5.99 -3.96
C LEU A 270 -17.04 6.45 -3.23
N ILE A 271 -16.70 5.85 -2.08
CA ILE A 271 -15.48 6.16 -1.33
C ILE A 271 -14.24 6.01 -2.21
N LEU A 272 -14.13 4.89 -2.93
CA LEU A 272 -12.98 4.62 -3.80
C LEU A 272 -12.90 5.64 -4.95
N SER A 273 -14.03 5.97 -5.58
CA SER A 273 -14.11 6.98 -6.62
C SER A 273 -13.69 8.37 -6.12
N THR A 274 -14.20 8.82 -4.97
CA THR A 274 -13.81 10.09 -4.34
C THR A 274 -12.32 10.14 -4.00
N LEU A 275 -11.72 9.00 -3.68
CA LEU A 275 -10.28 8.88 -3.40
C LEU A 275 -9.43 8.72 -4.67
N GLY A 276 -10.04 8.68 -5.87
CA GLY A 276 -9.34 8.47 -7.13
C GLY A 276 -8.73 7.07 -7.27
N ILE A 277 -9.31 6.07 -6.61
CA ILE A 277 -8.84 4.69 -6.62
C ILE A 277 -9.82 3.87 -7.45
N GLY A 278 -9.33 3.25 -8.53
CA GLY A 278 -10.16 2.35 -9.36
C GLY A 278 -11.20 3.07 -10.23
N ALA A 279 -11.02 4.37 -10.49
CA ALA A 279 -11.60 4.95 -11.69
C ALA A 279 -10.92 4.27 -12.88
N GLU A 280 -11.69 3.49 -13.65
CA GLU A 280 -11.35 3.27 -15.05
C GLU A 280 -11.18 4.67 -15.65
N GLU A 281 -10.07 4.88 -16.36
CA GLU A 281 -9.94 6.05 -17.23
C GLU A 281 -11.12 5.96 -18.20
N GLU A 282 -12.19 6.72 -17.96
CA GLU A 282 -13.12 7.05 -19.04
C GLU A 282 -12.23 7.69 -20.10
N GLU A 283 -12.05 6.97 -21.22
CA GLU A 283 -11.36 7.46 -22.40
C GLU A 283 -11.85 8.88 -22.65
N SER A 284 -10.97 9.86 -22.43
CA SER A 284 -11.20 11.20 -22.93
C SER A 284 -11.34 11.06 -24.43
N THR A 285 -12.58 11.15 -24.91
CA THR A 285 -12.92 11.28 -26.33
C THR A 285 -11.93 12.27 -26.95
N PRO A 286 -11.22 11.91 -28.04
CA PRO A 286 -10.28 12.81 -28.68
C PRO A 286 -11.01 14.10 -29.03
N ILE A 287 -10.49 15.23 -28.55
CA ILE A 287 -10.88 16.55 -29.01
C ILE A 287 -10.63 16.54 -30.52
N GLU A 288 -11.70 16.67 -31.32
CA GLU A 288 -11.60 16.84 -32.76
C GLU A 288 -10.66 18.01 -33.05
N GLU A 289 -9.57 17.67 -33.74
CA GLU A 289 -8.57 18.58 -34.23
C GLU A 289 -9.23 19.49 -35.28
N SER A 290 -9.53 20.74 -34.90
CA SER A 290 -10.02 21.76 -35.82
C SER A 290 -8.98 21.99 -36.92
N ALA A 291 -9.40 21.77 -38.17
CA ALA A 291 -8.61 21.77 -39.38
C ALA A 291 -7.65 22.97 -39.56
N PRO A 292 -6.49 22.77 -40.22
CA PRO A 292 -5.53 23.83 -40.48
C PRO A 292 -6.05 24.86 -41.50
N LEU A 293 -5.91 26.14 -41.16
CA LEU A 293 -6.11 27.29 -42.05
C LEU A 293 -5.23 27.16 -43.30
N LYS A 294 -5.86 27.10 -44.48
CA LYS A 294 -5.19 27.21 -45.79
C LYS A 294 -4.58 28.61 -45.93
N LEU A 295 -3.25 28.69 -45.97
CA LEU A 295 -2.54 29.85 -46.52
C LEU A 295 -2.75 29.87 -48.03
N ALA A 296 -3.34 30.95 -48.55
CA ALA A 296 -3.39 31.22 -49.97
C ALA A 296 -2.02 31.74 -50.44
N THR A 297 -1.40 31.04 -51.38
CA THR A 297 -0.28 31.52 -52.19
C THR A 297 -0.82 32.33 -53.36
N ALA A 298 -0.27 33.52 -53.57
CA ALA A 298 -0.33 34.21 -54.85
C ALA A 298 1.11 34.59 -55.23
N ASP A 299 1.53 34.05 -56.36
CA ASP A 299 2.85 34.18 -56.95
C ASP A 299 3.25 35.62 -57.27
N ASP A 300 4.51 35.88 -56.95
CA ASP A 300 5.52 36.61 -57.72
C ASP A 300 5.09 37.22 -59.08
N THR A 301 5.22 38.54 -59.23
CA THR A 301 5.71 39.16 -60.47
C THR A 301 6.11 40.62 -60.23
N ALA A 302 7.40 40.81 -59.97
CA ALA A 302 8.30 41.72 -60.68
C ALA A 302 7.90 43.19 -61.01
N LYS A 303 8.80 44.07 -60.55
CA LYS A 303 9.49 45.16 -61.29
C LYS A 303 8.97 46.61 -61.25
N ASN A 304 10.00 47.47 -61.18
CA ASN A 304 10.09 48.90 -61.51
C ASN A 304 9.80 49.86 -60.36
N SER A 305 10.82 50.41 -59.69
CA SER A 305 11.77 51.47 -60.13
C SER A 305 11.22 52.88 -59.90
N GLU A 306 11.92 53.59 -59.01
CA GLU A 306 12.29 55.01 -59.06
C GLU A 306 11.27 56.07 -59.50
N ASP A 307 11.10 57.01 -58.55
CA ASP A 307 11.22 58.46 -58.71
C ASP A 307 9.98 59.37 -58.80
N SER A 308 10.19 60.53 -58.17
CA SER A 308 9.52 61.83 -58.34
C SER A 308 8.26 62.18 -57.50
N GLN A 309 8.56 62.85 -56.37
CA GLN A 309 8.18 64.25 -56.07
C GLN A 309 6.73 64.74 -56.28
N SER A 310 6.12 65.23 -55.19
CA SER A 310 5.94 66.68 -54.91
C SER A 310 4.58 67.09 -54.30
N LYS A 311 4.68 68.17 -53.50
CA LYS A 311 3.66 69.08 -52.94
C LYS A 311 2.94 68.55 -51.70
N GLY A 312 2.93 69.22 -50.56
CA GLY A 312 3.31 70.58 -50.17
C GLY A 312 2.66 70.88 -48.80
N PRO A 313 3.10 71.91 -48.07
CA PRO A 313 3.11 71.94 -46.59
C PRO A 313 1.94 72.71 -45.98
N ILE A 314 1.82 72.77 -44.63
CA ILE A 314 1.69 74.02 -43.81
C ILE A 314 1.22 73.78 -42.35
N LYS A 315 1.99 74.40 -41.42
CA LYS A 315 1.72 74.95 -40.06
C LYS A 315 1.34 74.02 -38.89
N LYS A 316 2.17 73.93 -37.83
CA LYS A 316 2.42 74.87 -36.69
C LYS A 316 1.28 74.94 -35.65
N LYS A 317 1.54 74.42 -34.44
CA LYS A 317 1.52 75.08 -33.10
C LYS A 317 1.32 74.00 -32.02
N ALA A 318 2.30 73.79 -31.14
CA ALA A 318 2.50 74.44 -29.83
C ALA A 318 1.57 73.83 -28.76
N ALA A 319 2.17 73.11 -27.78
CA ALA A 319 2.28 73.49 -26.36
C ALA A 319 0.96 73.22 -25.59
N ASN A 320 0.93 72.64 -24.39
CA ASN A 320 1.85 72.73 -23.26
C ASN A 320 1.55 71.57 -22.28
N GLU A 321 2.57 71.26 -21.47
CA GLU A 321 2.57 70.70 -20.09
C GLU A 321 1.67 69.51 -19.73
#